data_AF-A0A7V1HEG6-F1
#
_entry.id   AF-A0A7V1HEG6-F1
#
_cell.length_a   1.000
_cell.length_b   1.000
_cell.length_c   1.000
_cell.angle_alpha   90.00
_cell.angle_beta   90.00
_cell.angle_gamma   90.00
#
_symmetry.space_group_name_H-M   'P 1'
#
loop_
_entity.id
_entity.type
_entity.pdbx_description
1 polymer ?
#
loop_
_entity_poly.entity_id
_entity_poly.type
_entity_poly.pdbx_seq_one_letter_code
_entity_poly.pdbx_strand_id
1 'polypeptide(L)' 'MKKKEYINPKQAIELYREMGYGEISIFAVVDWTKRYSLGVKPGGRWKIDKLAFKTFLQKGTYNRKIF' A
#
# COMPACT_ATOMS: atom_id res chain seq x y z
N MET A 1 -13.39 -14.38 -11.73
CA MET A 1 -12.90 -13.11 -11.14
C MET A 1 -11.83 -13.44 -10.10
N LYS A 2 -10.61 -12.89 -10.19
CA LYS A 2 -9.60 -13.08 -9.13
C LYS A 2 -10.11 -12.41 -7.84
N LYS A 3 -10.11 -13.14 -6.73
CA LYS A 3 -10.54 -12.64 -5.42
C LYS A 3 -9.64 -11.48 -5.00
N LYS A 4 -10.21 -10.32 -4.66
CA LYS A 4 -9.46 -9.19 -4.10
C LYS A 4 -8.98 -9.56 -2.70
N GLU A 5 -7.66 -9.55 -2.51
CA GLU A 5 -7.04 -9.77 -1.20
C GLU A 5 -6.86 -8.41 -0.52
N TYR A 6 -7.46 -8.26 0.67
CA TYR A 6 -7.36 -7.04 1.47
C TYR A 6 -6.41 -7.25 2.65
N ILE A 7 -5.55 -6.27 2.89
CA ILE A 7 -4.61 -6.23 4.01
C ILE A 7 -4.88 -5.01 4.90
N ASN A 8 -4.49 -5.08 6.16
CA ASN A 8 -4.53 -3.94 7.07
C ASN A 8 -3.25 -3.07 6.93
N PRO A 9 -3.20 -1.86 7.53
CA PRO A 9 -2.03 -1.00 7.43
C PRO A 9 -0.73 -1.62 7.94
N LYS A 10 -0.76 -2.46 8.99
CA LYS A 10 0.45 -3.13 9.49
C LYS A 10 0.98 -4.15 8.47
N GLN A 11 0.10 -4.93 7.87
CA GLN A 11 0.46 -5.88 6.80
C GLN A 11 1.00 -5.16 5.55
N ALA A 12 0.53 -3.96 5.26
CA ALA A 12 1.06 -3.15 4.16
C ALA A 12 2.48 -2.63 4.45
N ILE A 13 2.81 -2.34 5.72
CA ILE A 13 4.19 -2.02 6.15
C ILE A 13 5.09 -3.23 5.96
N GLU A 14 4.68 -4.41 6.43
CA GLU A 14 5.47 -5.63 6.23
C GLU A 14 5.69 -5.92 4.74
N LEU A 15 4.66 -5.77 3.92
CA LEU A 15 4.78 -5.93 2.48
C LEU A 15 5.78 -4.93 1.86
N TYR A 16 5.78 -3.68 2.30
CA TYR A 16 6.75 -2.66 1.85
C TYR A 16 8.19 -3.07 2.19
N ARG A 17 8.39 -3.62 3.39
CA ARG A 17 9.68 -4.14 3.86
C ARG A 17 10.12 -5.38 3.08
N GLU A 18 9.22 -6.34 2.86
CA GLU A 18 9.46 -7.56 2.06
C GLU A 18 9.87 -7.23 0.61
N MET A 19 9.38 -6.11 0.07
CA MET A 19 9.75 -5.62 -1.26
C MET A 19 11.10 -4.88 -1.30
N GLY A 20 11.80 -4.73 -0.17
CA GLY A 20 13.12 -4.12 -0.09
C GLY A 20 13.13 -2.59 -0.07
N TYR A 21 12.00 -1.94 0.16
CA TYR A 21 11.91 -0.46 0.18
C TYR A 21 12.30 0.18 1.54
N GLY A 22 12.66 -0.63 2.54
CA GLY A 22 13.07 -0.17 3.87
C GLY A 22 11.91 -0.01 4.84
N GLU A 23 11.99 1.02 5.70
CA GLU A 23 10.97 1.31 6.71
C GLU A 23 9.97 2.37 6.22
N ILE A 24 8.73 2.25 6.70
CA ILE A 24 7.66 3.21 6.41
C ILE A 24 6.73 3.35 7.61
N SER A 25 6.26 4.58 7.86
CA SER A 25 5.29 4.85 8.91
C SER A 25 3.87 4.41 8.53
N ILE A 26 3.08 4.04 9.53
CA ILE A 26 1.65 3.73 9.33
C ILE A 26 0.87 4.93 8.76
N PHE A 27 1.28 6.16 9.11
CA PHE A 27 0.67 7.38 8.58
C PHE A 27 0.89 7.51 7.07
N ALA A 28 2.09 7.21 6.57
CA ALA A 28 2.37 7.23 5.14
C ALA A 28 1.54 6.18 4.38
N VAL A 29 1.42 4.96 4.91
CA VAL A 29 0.56 3.92 4.33
C VAL A 29 -0.90 4.37 4.26
N VAL A 30 -1.43 4.95 5.33
CA VAL A 30 -2.81 5.46 5.39
C VAL A 30 -3.02 6.64 4.43
N ASP A 31 -2.08 7.58 4.39
CA ASP A 31 -2.12 8.73 3.49
C ASP A 31 -2.12 8.28 2.02
N TRP A 32 -1.22 7.36 1.64
CA TRP A 32 -1.20 6.80 0.28
C TRP A 32 -2.47 6.04 -0.05
N THR A 33 -2.98 5.23 0.89
CA THR A 33 -4.24 4.50 0.69
C THR A 33 -5.39 5.46 0.42
N LYS A 34 -5.46 6.58 1.15
CA LYS A 34 -6.48 7.62 0.96
C LYS A 34 -6.30 8.37 -0.36
N ARG A 35 -5.09 8.87 -0.65
CA ARG A 35 -4.82 9.71 -1.83
C ARG A 35 -4.97 8.95 -3.14
N TYR A 36 -4.55 7.70 -3.19
CA TYR A 36 -4.54 6.89 -4.41
C TYR A 36 -5.68 5.87 -4.46
N SER A 37 -6.67 5.98 -3.57
CA SER A 37 -7.84 5.08 -3.52
C SER A 37 -7.45 3.59 -3.52
N LEU A 38 -6.42 3.23 -2.75
CA LEU A 38 -5.87 1.85 -2.71
C LEU A 38 -6.67 0.92 -1.80
N GLY A 39 -7.80 1.37 -1.26
CA GLY A 39 -8.56 0.61 -0.27
C GLY A 39 -9.85 1.29 0.15
N VAL A 40 -10.53 0.65 1.10
CA VAL A 40 -11.79 1.10 1.70
C VAL A 40 -11.66 1.16 3.21
N LYS A 41 -12.51 1.96 3.87
CA LYS A 41 -12.51 2.13 5.34
C LYS A 41 -13.83 1.71 6.00
N PRO A 42 -14.28 0.44 5.87
CA PRO A 42 -15.53 -0.01 6.47
C PRO A 42 -15.43 -0.02 8.00
N GLY A 43 -16.40 0.60 8.68
CA GLY A 43 -16.44 0.65 10.15
C GLY A 43 -15.20 1.30 10.78
N GLY A 44 -14.57 2.25 10.09
CA GLY A 44 -13.39 2.97 10.60
C GLY A 44 -12.06 2.22 10.45
N ARG A 45 -12.05 0.97 9.99
CA ARG A 45 -10.84 0.17 9.80
C ARG A 45 -10.43 0.14 8.33
N TRP A 46 -9.18 0.49 8.03
CA TRP A 46 -8.64 0.43 6.68
C TRP A 46 -8.48 -1.02 6.19
N LYS A 47 -9.01 -1.28 4.99
CA LYS A 47 -8.78 -2.47 4.19
C LYS A 47 -8.15 -2.05 2.88
N ILE A 48 -6.87 -2.33 2.72
CA ILE A 48 -6.04 -1.94 1.58
C ILE A 48 -6.07 -3.09 0.58
N ASP A 49 -6.39 -2.83 -0.68
CA ASP A 49 -6.28 -3.82 -1.76
C ASP A 49 -4.79 -4.10 -2.00
N LYS A 50 -4.36 -5.33 -1.70
CA LYS A 50 -2.95 -5.72 -1.74
C LYS A 50 -2.36 -5.58 -3.15
N LEU A 51 -3.13 -5.92 -4.19
CA LEU A 51 -2.65 -5.84 -5.56
C LEU A 51 -2.54 -4.39 -6.02
N ALA A 52 -3.54 -3.56 -5.68
CA ALA A 52 -3.48 -2.12 -5.96
C ALA A 52 -2.30 -1.46 -5.25
N PHE A 53 -2.06 -1.81 -3.97
CA PHE A 53 -0.93 -1.30 -3.19
C PHE A 53 0.42 -1.74 -3.76
N LYS A 54 0.61 -3.03 -4.11
CA LYS A 54 1.82 -3.51 -4.81
C LYS A 54 2.06 -2.76 -6.11
N THR A 55 1.02 -2.60 -6.92
CA THR A 55 1.09 -1.89 -8.21
C THR A 55 1.48 -0.42 -8.00
N PHE A 56 0.89 0.22 -6.99
CA PHE A 56 1.25 1.58 -6.58
C PHE A 56 2.72 1.69 -6.18
N LEU A 57 3.24 0.79 -5.35
CA LEU A 57 4.64 0.79 -4.94
C LEU A 57 5.58 0.61 -6.13
N GLN A 58 5.30 -0.35 -7.02
CA GLN A 58 6.11 -0.64 -8.20
C GLN A 58 6.12 0.52 -9.21
N LYS A 59 4.96 1.15 -9.45
CA LYS A 59 4.85 2.29 -10.38
C LYS A 59 5.38 3.59 -9.76
N GLY A 60 5.16 3.79 -8.47
CA GLY A 60 5.65 4.95 -7.72
C GLY A 60 7.18 4.96 -7.60
N THR A 61 7.82 3.79 -7.55
CA THR A 61 9.30 3.70 -7.53
C THR A 61 9.95 3.89 -8.89
N TYR A 62 9.25 3.69 -10.02
CA TYR A 62 9.79 4.04 -11.33
C TYR A 62 10.00 5.57 -11.50
N ASN A 63 9.23 6.40 -10.79
CA ASN A 63 9.44 7.86 -10.75
C ASN A 63 10.52 8.32 -9.73
N ARG A 64 11.13 7.39 -8.98
CA ARG A 64 12.25 7.68 -8.07
C ARG A 64 13.59 7.11 -8.53
N LYS A 65 13.68 6.59 -9.77
CA LYS A 65 14.97 6.56 -10.49
C LYS A 65 15.31 7.99 -10.95
N ILE A 66 15.58 8.85 -9.98
CA ILE A 66 16.31 10.09 -10.21
C ILE A 66 17.79 9.70 -10.07
N PHE A 67 18.52 10.03 -11.13
CA PHE A 67 19.96 9.88 -11.32
C PHE A 67 20.77 10.58 -10.22
#